data_AF-A0A9Q3HIA0-F1
#
_entry.id   AF-A0A9Q3HIA0-F1
#
_cell.length_a   1.000
_cell.length_b   1.000
_cell.length_c   1.000
_cell.angle_alpha   90.00
_cell.angle_beta   90.00
_cell.angle_gamma   90.00
#
_symmetry.space_group_name_H-M   'P 1'
#
loop_
_entity.id
_entity.type
_entity.pdbx_description
1 polymer ?
#
loop_
_entity_poly.entity_id
_entity_poly.type
_entity_poly.pdbx_seq_one_letter_code
_entity_poly.pdbx_strand_id
1 'polypeptide(L)'
;MECICLVWALEKLHYYLDGTVFDVITDCNSVKSLLNMKKPNRHMLRWQIGIQEYRENMIIFNKSGNIHKNSDGLSRWALANTPENPAWVPQEEYHIEGICVTYIGTEFFNQVKESYKMDKNFHKLCQILMKNVNTHQFHPN
;
A
#
# COMPACT_ATOMS: atom_id res chain seq x y z
N MET A 1 -7.42 9.35 -13.04
CA MET A 1 -8.43 8.62 -12.22
C MET A 1 -9.22 7.59 -13.02
N GLU A 2 -9.41 7.73 -14.32
CA GLU A 2 -10.34 6.87 -15.06
C GLU A 2 -9.98 5.37 -15.08
N CYS A 3 -8.69 5.02 -15.20
CA CYS A 3 -8.29 3.61 -15.22
C CYS A 3 -8.48 2.91 -13.86
N ILE A 4 -8.21 3.61 -12.75
CA ILE A 4 -8.45 3.06 -11.42
C ILE A 4 -9.95 2.94 -11.13
N CYS A 5 -10.79 3.85 -11.65
CA CYS A 5 -12.24 3.72 -11.56
C CYS A 5 -12.74 2.47 -12.26
N LEU A 6 -12.19 2.13 -13.44
CA LEU A 6 -12.55 0.89 -14.13
C LEU A 6 -12.15 -0.35 -13.32
N VAL A 7 -10.92 -0.40 -12.83
CA VAL A 7 -10.44 -1.53 -12.01
C VAL A 7 -11.33 -1.71 -10.78
N TRP A 8 -11.64 -0.62 -10.09
CA TRP A 8 -12.54 -0.63 -8.94
C TRP A 8 -13.96 -1.11 -9.29
N ALA A 9 -14.50 -0.67 -10.43
CA ALA A 9 -15.82 -1.11 -10.89
C ALA A 9 -15.84 -2.61 -11.19
N LEU A 10 -14.81 -3.14 -11.85
CA LEU A 10 -14.67 -4.57 -12.12
C LEU A 10 -14.59 -5.38 -10.82
N GLU A 11 -13.80 -4.92 -9.84
CA GLU A 11 -13.71 -5.57 -8.52
C GLU A 11 -15.06 -5.59 -7.79
N LYS A 12 -15.81 -4.48 -7.83
CA LYS A 12 -17.11 -4.37 -7.14
C LYS A 12 -18.21 -5.17 -7.83
N LEU A 13 -18.16 -5.28 -9.15
CA LEU A 13 -19.17 -5.96 -9.95
C LEU A 13 -18.78 -7.40 -10.30
N HIS A 14 -17.67 -7.93 -9.78
CA HIS A 14 -17.15 -9.27 -10.07
C HIS A 14 -18.24 -10.34 -10.12
N TYR A 15 -19.08 -10.43 -9.08
CA TYR A 15 -20.17 -11.42 -8.99
C TYR A 15 -21.23 -11.34 -10.11
N TYR A 16 -21.35 -10.19 -10.77
CA TYR A 16 -22.26 -9.98 -11.90
C TYR A 16 -21.58 -10.13 -13.26
N LEU A 17 -20.28 -9.86 -13.30
CA LEU A 17 -19.48 -9.86 -14.54
C LEU A 17 -18.83 -11.22 -14.82
N ASP A 18 -18.65 -12.05 -13.79
CA ASP A 18 -18.06 -13.37 -13.95
C ASP A 18 -18.90 -14.24 -14.91
N GLY A 19 -18.23 -14.83 -15.91
CA GLY A 19 -18.84 -15.62 -16.96
C GLY A 19 -19.78 -14.90 -17.94
N THR A 20 -19.98 -13.57 -17.82
CA THR A 20 -20.87 -12.80 -18.71
C THR A 20 -20.10 -11.93 -19.69
N VAL A 21 -20.63 -11.76 -20.90
CA VAL A 21 -20.08 -10.82 -21.91
C VAL A 21 -20.65 -9.44 -21.66
N PHE A 22 -19.78 -8.44 -21.53
CA PHE A 22 -20.18 -7.07 -21.22
C PHE A 22 -19.34 -6.00 -21.93
N ASP A 23 -19.97 -4.84 -22.07
CA ASP A 23 -19.40 -3.68 -22.73
C ASP A 23 -18.92 -2.64 -21.72
N VAL A 24 -17.65 -2.25 -21.83
CA VAL A 24 -17.07 -1.14 -21.07
C VAL A 24 -17.05 0.09 -21.96
N ILE A 25 -17.90 1.06 -21.63
CA ILE A 25 -17.96 2.36 -22.31
C ILE A 25 -17.17 3.36 -21.47
N THR A 26 -16.06 3.87 -22.02
CA THR A 26 -15.21 4.86 -21.36
C THR A 26 -14.80 5.93 -22.36
N ASP A 27 -14.54 7.17 -21.94
CA ASP A 27 -13.89 8.19 -22.76
C ASP A 27 -12.35 8.11 -22.68
N CYS A 28 -11.84 7.27 -21.79
CA CYS A 28 -10.43 7.18 -21.48
C CYS A 28 -9.67 6.22 -22.41
N ASN A 29 -8.67 6.75 -23.13
CA ASN A 29 -7.72 5.90 -23.85
C ASN A 29 -6.71 5.18 -22.95
N SER A 30 -6.57 5.59 -21.68
CA SER A 30 -5.58 5.03 -20.75
C SER A 30 -5.79 3.54 -20.47
N VAL A 31 -7.03 3.04 -20.56
CA VAL A 31 -7.32 1.60 -20.39
C VAL A 31 -6.71 0.79 -21.54
N LYS A 32 -6.87 1.25 -22.78
CA LYS A 32 -6.26 0.60 -23.95
C LYS A 32 -4.73 0.66 -23.86
N SER A 33 -4.19 1.80 -23.44
CA SER A 33 -2.75 1.96 -23.22
C SER A 33 -2.23 1.05 -22.11
N LEU A 34 -2.98 0.89 -21.01
CA LEU A 34 -2.62 -0.02 -19.92
C LEU A 34 -2.53 -1.46 -20.42
N LEU A 35 -3.53 -1.95 -21.16
CA LEU A 35 -3.54 -3.33 -21.64
C LEU A 35 -2.41 -3.64 -22.64
N ASN A 36 -1.98 -2.65 -23.42
CA ASN A 36 -0.91 -2.80 -24.42
C ASN A 36 0.49 -2.46 -23.88
N MET A 37 0.62 -2.18 -22.58
CA MET A 37 1.87 -1.70 -22.00
C MET A 37 2.91 -2.83 -21.86
N LYS A 38 4.06 -2.71 -22.53
CA LYS A 38 5.14 -3.72 -22.51
C LYS A 38 5.95 -3.75 -21.20
N LYS A 39 6.06 -2.62 -20.52
CA LYS A 39 6.83 -2.47 -19.27
C LYS A 39 5.99 -1.73 -18.23
N PRO A 40 5.00 -2.42 -17.62
CA PRO A 40 4.18 -1.83 -16.56
C PRO A 40 5.01 -1.65 -15.27
N ASN A 41 4.72 -0.59 -14.52
CA ASN A 41 5.18 -0.51 -13.13
C ASN A 41 4.41 -1.50 -12.24
N ARG A 42 4.83 -1.69 -10.98
CA ARG A 42 4.22 -2.66 -10.06
C ARG A 42 2.70 -2.50 -9.91
N HIS A 43 2.19 -1.27 -9.86
CA HIS A 43 0.76 -1.01 -9.72
C HIS A 43 0.00 -1.29 -11.02
N MET A 44 0.54 -0.87 -12.16
CA MET A 44 -0.04 -1.14 -13.47
C MET A 44 -0.09 -2.63 -13.77
N LEU A 45 0.94 -3.39 -13.37
CA LEU A 45 0.98 -4.84 -13.55
C LEU A 45 -0.14 -5.53 -12.76
N ARG A 46 -0.36 -5.11 -11.50
CA ARG A 46 -1.47 -5.64 -10.69
C ARG A 46 -2.81 -5.37 -11.34
N TRP A 47 -3.02 -4.15 -11.85
CA TRP A 47 -4.25 -3.80 -12.55
C TRP A 47 -4.42 -4.58 -13.86
N GLN A 48 -3.34 -4.77 -14.63
CA GLN A 48 -3.39 -5.62 -15.82
C GLN A 48 -3.83 -7.04 -15.46
N ILE A 49 -3.26 -7.65 -14.43
CA ILE A 49 -3.62 -9.00 -13.99
C ILE A 49 -5.10 -9.07 -13.59
N GLY A 50 -5.61 -8.10 -12.83
CA GLY A 50 -7.02 -8.06 -12.44
C GLY A 50 -7.97 -7.88 -13.63
N ILE A 51 -7.58 -7.11 -14.65
CA ILE A 51 -8.40 -6.93 -15.86
C ILE A 51 -8.34 -8.15 -16.78
N GLN A 52 -7.23 -8.92 -16.75
CA GLN A 52 -7.06 -10.10 -17.61
C GLN A 52 -8.13 -11.17 -17.39
N GLU A 53 -8.62 -11.31 -16.15
CA GLU A 53 -9.72 -12.22 -15.81
C GLU A 53 -10.97 -12.00 -16.67
N TYR A 54 -11.29 -10.73 -16.98
CA TYR A 54 -12.46 -10.39 -17.77
C TYR A 54 -12.16 -10.21 -19.26
N ARG A 55 -10.90 -10.33 -19.68
CA ARG A 55 -10.46 -9.83 -20.99
C ARG A 55 -11.15 -10.51 -22.16
N GLU A 56 -11.49 -11.80 -22.03
CA GLU A 56 -12.17 -12.59 -23.05
C GLU A 56 -13.62 -12.14 -23.26
N ASN A 57 -14.29 -11.75 -22.17
CA ASN A 57 -15.70 -11.39 -22.16
C ASN A 57 -15.96 -9.87 -22.18
N MET A 58 -14.90 -9.06 -22.11
CA MET A 58 -14.98 -7.61 -22.01
C MET A 58 -14.67 -6.91 -23.35
N ILE A 59 -15.62 -6.10 -23.83
CA ILE A 59 -15.47 -5.29 -25.04
C ILE A 59 -15.36 -3.80 -24.67
N ILE A 60 -14.26 -3.14 -25.03
CA ILE A 60 -14.02 -1.73 -24.67
C ILE A 60 -14.38 -0.79 -25.82
N PHE A 61 -15.37 0.07 -25.60
CA PHE A 61 -15.75 1.16 -26.49
C PHE A 61 -15.24 2.49 -25.96
N ASN A 62 -14.47 3.21 -26.79
CA ASN A 62 -14.12 4.61 -26.48
C ASN A 62 -15.20 5.54 -27.07
N LYS A 63 -15.94 6.26 -26.22
CA LYS A 63 -16.89 7.30 -26.64
C LYS A 63 -16.39 8.67 -26.16
N SER A 64 -16.43 9.68 -27.02
CA SER A 64 -16.01 11.04 -26.70
C SER A 64 -16.83 11.66 -25.56
N GLY A 65 -16.18 12.47 -24.72
CA GLY A 65 -16.67 12.98 -23.43
C GLY A 65 -18.03 13.69 -23.44
N ASN A 66 -18.50 14.19 -24.58
CA ASN A 66 -19.76 14.96 -24.67
C ASN A 66 -21.03 14.12 -24.39
N ILE A 67 -20.90 12.78 -24.37
CA ILE A 67 -22.01 11.83 -24.19
C ILE A 67 -22.05 11.26 -22.75
N HIS A 68 -21.06 11.56 -21.90
CA HIS A 68 -20.91 10.96 -20.57
C HIS A 68 -21.45 11.84 -19.43
N LYS A 69 -22.52 12.59 -19.67
CA LYS A 69 -23.06 13.57 -18.69
C LYS A 69 -23.48 12.92 -17.36
N ASN A 70 -23.92 11.66 -17.38
CA ASN A 70 -24.29 10.90 -16.19
C ASN A 70 -23.06 10.56 -15.33
N SER A 71 -22.03 9.96 -15.93
CA SER A 71 -20.81 9.54 -15.25
C SER A 71 -19.97 10.74 -14.80
N ASP A 72 -19.83 11.75 -15.66
CA ASP A 72 -19.10 12.99 -15.37
C ASP A 72 -19.80 13.83 -14.30
N GLY A 73 -21.14 13.81 -14.28
CA GLY A 73 -21.92 14.44 -13.21
C GLY A 73 -21.63 13.81 -11.84
N LEU A 74 -21.66 12.48 -11.75
CA LEU A 74 -21.41 11.76 -10.50
C LEU A 74 -19.96 11.90 -10.02
N SER A 75 -18.98 11.93 -10.92
CA SER A 75 -17.57 12.07 -10.55
C SER A 75 -17.21 13.48 -10.08
N ARG A 76 -17.87 14.52 -10.61
CA ARG A 76 -17.63 15.93 -10.25
C ARG A 76 -18.42 16.40 -9.02
N TRP A 77 -19.53 15.74 -8.69
CA TRP A 77 -20.42 16.10 -7.58
C TRP A 77 -20.57 14.95 -6.58
N ALA A 78 -19.44 14.42 -6.10
CA ALA A 78 -19.48 13.41 -5.05
C ALA A 78 -20.07 13.98 -3.75
N LEU A 79 -20.98 13.23 -3.13
CA LEU A 79 -21.47 13.55 -1.78
C LEU A 79 -20.30 13.50 -0.79
N ALA A 80 -20.36 14.34 0.24
CA ALA A 80 -19.41 14.28 1.33
C ALA A 80 -19.40 12.86 1.96
N ASN A 81 -18.22 12.41 2.42
CA ASN A 81 -18.10 11.15 3.12
C ASN A 81 -18.58 11.27 4.58
N THR A 82 -19.88 11.56 4.75
CA THR A 82 -20.55 11.66 6.05
C THR A 82 -21.51 10.48 6.27
N PRO A 83 -21.89 10.13 7.51
CA PRO A 83 -22.75 8.97 7.79
C PRO A 83 -24.12 9.00 7.08
N GLU A 84 -24.57 10.17 6.62
CA GLU A 84 -25.80 10.33 5.85
C GLU A 84 -25.66 9.88 4.38
N ASN A 85 -24.44 9.68 3.90
CA ASN A 85 -24.18 9.17 2.56
C ASN A 85 -24.36 7.64 2.53
N PRO A 86 -25.23 7.07 1.68
CA PRO A 86 -25.42 5.62 1.59
C PRO A 86 -24.16 4.86 1.14
N ALA A 87 -23.19 5.55 0.53
CA ALA A 87 -21.88 5.02 0.17
C ALA A 87 -20.77 5.44 1.16
N TRP A 88 -21.13 5.82 2.39
CA TRP A 88 -20.18 6.20 3.43
C TRP A 88 -19.22 5.06 3.73
N VAL A 89 -17.93 5.40 3.80
CA VAL A 89 -16.88 4.48 4.23
C VAL A 89 -16.18 5.13 5.42
N PRO A 90 -16.03 4.43 6.56
CA PRO A 90 -15.23 4.93 7.66
C PRO A 90 -13.84 5.27 7.14
N GLN A 91 -13.45 6.53 7.28
CA GLN A 91 -12.11 6.94 6.95
C GLN A 91 -11.24 6.52 8.13
N GLU A 92 -10.67 5.31 8.07
CA GLU A 92 -9.64 4.91 9.01
C GLU A 92 -8.49 5.89 8.82
N GLU A 93 -8.30 6.77 9.82
CA GLU A 93 -7.15 7.65 9.89
C GLU A 93 -5.94 6.75 10.14
N TYR A 94 -5.39 6.20 9.06
CA TYR A 94 -4.09 5.56 9.13
C TYR A 94 -3.12 6.68 9.50
N HIS A 95 -2.76 6.76 10.77
CA HIS A 95 -1.52 7.40 11.17
C HIS A 95 -0.43 6.61 10.44
N ILE A 96 -0.04 7.10 9.27
CA ILE A 96 1.13 6.61 8.57
C ILE A 96 2.29 7.09 9.44
N GLU A 97 2.54 6.37 10.54
CA GLU A 97 3.84 6.35 11.17
C GLU A 97 4.74 5.62 10.20
N GLY A 98 5.13 6.34 9.14
CA GLY A 98 6.16 5.88 8.24
C GLY A 98 7.32 5.48 9.13
N ILE A 99 7.61 4.19 9.18
CA ILE A 99 8.80 3.70 9.86
C ILE A 99 9.96 4.30 9.08
N CYS A 100 10.39 5.47 9.51
CA CYS A 100 11.45 6.19 8.87
C CYS A 100 12.71 5.37 9.16
N VAL A 101 13.25 4.72 8.14
CA VAL A 101 14.36 3.76 8.25
C VAL A 101 15.57 4.37 8.94
N THR A 102 15.71 5.70 8.89
CA THR A 102 16.77 6.44 9.61
C THR A 102 16.62 6.38 11.13
N TYR A 103 15.39 6.27 11.65
CA TYR A 103 15.12 6.16 13.09
C TYR A 103 15.12 4.70 13.57
N ILE A 104 14.88 3.72 12.69
CA ILE A 104 14.95 2.28 13.04
C ILE A 104 16.30 1.95 13.65
N GLY A 105 17.39 2.42 13.02
CA GLY A 105 18.74 2.14 13.52
C GLY A 105 18.91 2.62 14.95
N THR A 106 18.67 3.91 15.20
CA THR A 106 18.86 4.53 16.52
C THR A 106 17.97 3.90 17.58
N GLU A 107 16.68 3.69 17.27
CA GLU A 107 15.72 3.15 18.23
C GLU A 107 16.01 1.67 18.56
N PHE A 108 16.35 0.87 17.55
CA PHE A 108 16.79 -0.51 17.75
C PHE A 108 18.05 -0.59 18.62
N PHE A 109 19.07 0.20 18.32
CA PHE A 109 20.31 0.20 19.10
C PHE A 109 20.09 0.73 20.52
N ASN A 110 19.18 1.69 20.73
CA ASN A 110 18.82 2.17 22.06
C ASN A 110 18.13 1.06 22.87
N GLN A 111 17.15 0.37 22.30
CA GLN A 111 16.47 -0.75 22.97
C GLN A 111 17.43 -1.89 23.32
N VAL A 112 18.33 -2.25 22.39
CA VAL A 112 19.38 -3.26 22.64
C VAL A 112 20.35 -2.79 23.75
N LYS A 113 20.71 -1.51 23.77
CA LYS A 113 21.59 -0.96 24.81
C LYS A 113 20.91 -0.93 26.19
N GLU A 114 19.62 -0.66 26.24
CA GLU A 114 18.85 -0.68 27.49
C GLU A 114 18.64 -2.11 28.00
N SER A 115 18.38 -3.07 27.11
CA SER A 115 18.21 -4.46 27.51
C SER A 115 19.46 -5.03 28.18
N TYR A 116 20.66 -4.66 27.71
CA TYR A 116 21.93 -5.01 28.37
C TYR A 116 22.07 -4.45 29.80
N LYS A 117 21.43 -3.31 30.11
CA LYS A 117 21.45 -2.76 31.47
C LYS A 117 20.49 -3.50 32.41
N MET A 118 19.38 -4.01 31.87
CA MET A 118 18.32 -4.65 32.65
C MET A 118 18.52 -6.16 32.81
N ASP A 119 19.27 -6.79 31.90
CA ASP A 119 19.57 -8.21 31.99
C ASP A 119 20.60 -8.50 33.10
N LYS A 120 20.13 -9.23 34.12
CA LYS A 120 20.92 -9.66 35.29
C LYS A 120 22.12 -10.52 34.90
N ASN A 121 22.02 -11.30 33.82
CA ASN A 121 23.12 -12.14 33.34
C ASN A 121 24.21 -11.29 32.72
N PHE A 122 23.83 -10.28 31.93
CA PHE A 122 24.78 -9.36 31.33
C PHE A 122 25.50 -8.50 32.38
N HIS A 123 24.77 -8.02 33.40
CA HIS A 123 25.37 -7.30 34.52
C HIS A 123 26.43 -8.14 35.27
N LYS A 124 26.15 -9.43 35.50
CA LYS A 124 27.13 -10.36 36.10
C LYS A 124 28.37 -10.54 35.21
N LEU A 125 28.19 -10.68 33.90
CA LEU A 125 29.28 -10.77 32.93
C LEU A 125 30.17 -9.53 32.96
N CYS A 126 29.58 -8.32 32.95
CA CYS A 126 30.33 -7.07 33.08
C CYS A 126 31.11 -7.00 34.41
N GLN A 127 30.51 -7.41 35.53
CA GLN A 127 31.20 -7.45 36.82
C GLN A 127 32.40 -8.39 36.81
N ILE A 128 32.27 -9.59 36.23
CA ILE A 128 33.36 -10.57 36.12
C ILE A 128 34.49 -10.01 35.25
N LEU A 129 34.15 -9.43 34.10
CA LEU A 129 35.13 -8.85 33.18
C LEU A 129 35.85 -7.64 33.78
N MET A 130 35.14 -6.74 34.48
CA MET A 130 35.75 -5.58 35.16
C MET A 130 36.64 -5.99 36.34
N LYS A 131 36.28 -7.06 37.06
CA LYS A 131 37.08 -7.55 38.21
C LYS A 131 38.44 -8.09 37.76
N ASN A 132 38.51 -8.72 36.58
CA ASN A 132 39.76 -9.24 36.00
C ASN A 132 40.69 -8.16 35.43
N VAL A 133 40.17 -6.96 35.15
CA VAL A 133 41.01 -5.82 34.70
C VAL A 133 41.78 -5.21 35.87
N ASN A 134 41.20 -5.21 37.08
CA ASN A 134 41.83 -4.63 38.27
C ASN A 134 42.87 -5.55 38.94
N THR A 135 42.94 -6.83 38.56
CA THR A 135 43.91 -7.80 39.12
C THR A 135 45.26 -7.81 38.40
N HIS A 136 45.41 -7.04 37.32
CA HIS A 136 46.69 -6.82 36.64
C HIS A 136 47.21 -5.40 36.88
N GLN A 137 47.32 -4.98 38.14
CA GLN A 137 48.28 -3.93 38.48
C GLN A 137 49.68 -4.53 38.38
N PHE A 138 50.38 -4.18 37.30
CA PHE A 138 51.81 -4.43 37.12
C PHE A 138 52.57 -3.99 38.37
N HIS A 139 53.24 -4.92 39.05
CA HIS A 139 54.35 -4.59 39.94
C HIS A 139 55.57 -4.28 39.05
N PRO A 140 56.08 -3.04 39.02
CA PRO A 140 57.36 -2.77 38.37
C PRO A 140 58.48 -3.34 39.25
N ASN A 141 59.37 -4.12 38.63
CA ASN A 141 60.70 -4.44 39.17
C ASN A 141 61.65 -3.27 38.93
#